data_AF-D9SWI5-F1
#
_entry.id   AF-D9SWI5-F1
#
_cell.length_a   1.000
_cell.length_b   1.000
_cell.length_c   1.000
_cell.angle_alpha   90.00
_cell.angle_beta   90.00
_cell.angle_gamma   90.00
#
_symmetry.space_group_name_H-M   'P 1'
#
loop_
_entity.id
_entity.type
_entity.pdbx_description
1 polymer ?
#
loop_
_entity_poly.entity_id
_entity_poly.type
_entity_poly.pdbx_seq_one_letter_code
_entity_poly.pdbx_strand_id
1 'polypeptide(L)'
;MIRNFSLSDKIGDVVTVFPGASDLFLKYKIDFCCGGNRPLIEAMDEQNLDGNKILTLLQASYEEFQEKNEEFTDWAKEKPSKLVDYIVSVHHRYLKEELPKISELTFKILRVHGSNHEELFKVHKLFNTLRTELEGHLVKEEEFLFPIIKEYDTNRNDSNREKVLKLINELEDEHTGAGDIIKELREVTEHYIVPKDACRTFQVTYEKLRELEIDTFQHIHLENNILFKNI
;
A
#
# COMPACT_ATOMS: atom_id res chain seq x y z
N MET A 1 13.98 -5.02 26.13
CA MET A 1 13.64 -6.36 25.61
C MET A 1 13.14 -6.18 24.19
N ILE A 2 13.66 -6.97 23.26
CA ILE A 2 13.16 -6.99 21.88
C ILE A 2 11.75 -7.58 21.90
N ARG A 3 10.81 -6.96 21.18
CA ARG A 3 9.45 -7.50 21.02
C ARG A 3 9.54 -8.86 20.31
N ASN A 4 8.81 -9.84 20.81
CA ASN A 4 8.59 -11.09 20.09
C ASN A 4 7.25 -11.02 19.37
N PHE A 5 7.24 -11.23 18.06
CA PHE A 5 6.00 -11.32 17.30
C PHE A 5 5.31 -12.65 17.55
N SER A 6 3.99 -12.68 17.40
CA SER A 6 3.17 -13.88 17.52
C SER A 6 2.24 -14.05 16.32
N LEU A 7 1.79 -15.29 16.05
CA LEU A 7 0.81 -15.55 14.98
C LEU A 7 -0.56 -14.92 15.25
N SER A 8 -0.85 -14.54 16.49
CA SER A 8 -2.04 -13.78 16.88
C SER A 8 -1.89 -12.26 16.70
N ASP A 9 -0.69 -11.75 16.41
CA ASP A 9 -0.51 -10.33 16.17
C ASP A 9 -1.23 -9.93 14.88
N LYS A 10 -1.84 -8.73 14.90
CA LYS A 10 -2.45 -8.15 13.70
C LYS A 10 -1.36 -7.77 12.70
N ILE A 11 -1.58 -8.09 11.43
CA ILE A 11 -0.61 -7.88 10.35
C ILE A 11 -0.18 -6.41 10.27
N GLY A 12 -1.13 -5.48 10.33
CA GLY A 12 -0.85 -4.04 10.30
C GLY A 12 -0.02 -3.59 11.49
N ASP A 13 -0.33 -4.06 12.70
CA ASP A 13 0.40 -3.68 13.92
C ASP A 13 1.86 -4.19 13.90
N VAL A 14 2.14 -5.27 13.17
CA VAL A 14 3.51 -5.75 12.93
C VAL A 14 4.28 -4.75 12.06
N VAL A 15 3.69 -4.29 10.94
CA VAL A 15 4.33 -3.31 10.05
C VAL A 15 4.50 -1.95 10.73
N THR A 16 3.55 -1.54 11.57
CA THR A 16 3.66 -0.31 12.37
C THR A 16 4.88 -0.34 13.30
N VAL A 17 5.17 -1.49 13.93
CA VAL A 17 6.33 -1.63 14.83
C VAL A 17 7.63 -1.89 14.07
N PHE A 18 7.56 -2.61 12.96
CA PHE A 18 8.69 -2.94 12.13
C PHE A 18 8.33 -2.66 10.66
N PRO A 19 8.61 -1.45 10.14
CA PRO A 19 8.28 -1.09 8.76
C PRO A 19 8.86 -2.04 7.71
N GLY A 20 10.03 -2.64 7.97
CA GLY A 20 10.64 -3.64 7.09
C GLY A 20 9.86 -4.96 6.97
N ALA A 21 8.83 -5.19 7.80
CA ALA A 21 7.92 -6.32 7.62
C ALA A 21 7.09 -6.20 6.33
N SER A 22 6.86 -4.98 5.82
CA SER A 22 6.13 -4.75 4.56
C SER A 22 6.78 -5.50 3.37
N ASP A 23 8.10 -5.45 3.23
CA ASP A 23 8.85 -6.18 2.20
C ASP A 23 8.65 -7.69 2.30
N LEU A 24 8.68 -8.22 3.53
CA LEU A 24 8.44 -9.64 3.78
C LEU A 24 7.01 -10.02 3.40
N PHE A 25 6.03 -9.21 3.81
CA PHE A 25 4.62 -9.47 3.53
C PHE A 25 4.30 -9.34 2.03
N LEU A 26 4.87 -8.36 1.32
CA LEU A 26 4.78 -8.25 -0.14
C LEU A 26 5.27 -9.52 -0.83
N LYS A 27 6.43 -10.04 -0.40
CA LYS A 27 7.05 -11.25 -0.95
C LYS A 27 6.18 -12.49 -0.76
N TYR A 28 5.50 -12.59 0.38
CA TYR A 28 4.61 -13.70 0.71
C TYR A 28 3.14 -13.40 0.39
N LYS A 29 2.85 -12.32 -0.34
CA LYS A 29 1.49 -11.88 -0.72
C LYS A 29 0.54 -11.72 0.49
N ILE A 30 1.08 -11.35 1.66
CA ILE A 30 0.30 -11.05 2.86
C ILE A 30 -0.20 -9.61 2.79
N ASP A 31 -1.52 -9.43 2.89
CA ASP A 31 -2.17 -8.11 2.80
C ASP A 31 -2.07 -7.35 4.13
N PHE A 32 -1.07 -6.49 4.25
CA PHE A 32 -0.80 -5.69 5.45
C PHE A 32 -1.45 -4.30 5.44
N CYS A 33 -2.02 -3.90 4.30
CA CYS A 33 -2.60 -2.59 4.09
C CYS A 33 -4.11 -2.62 4.40
N CYS A 34 -4.91 -3.24 3.54
CA CYS A 34 -6.36 -3.41 3.72
C CYS A 34 -6.67 -4.56 4.69
N GLY A 35 -5.89 -5.64 4.62
CA GLY A 35 -6.01 -6.81 5.52
C GLY A 35 -5.38 -6.63 6.90
N GLY A 36 -4.85 -5.45 7.22
CA GLY A 36 -4.00 -5.21 8.38
C GLY A 36 -4.65 -5.48 9.75
N ASN A 37 -5.98 -5.47 9.83
CA ASN A 37 -6.71 -5.77 11.08
C ASN A 37 -6.77 -7.27 11.42
N ARG A 38 -6.41 -8.14 10.49
CA ARG A 38 -6.46 -9.59 10.64
C ARG A 38 -5.21 -10.11 11.36
N PRO A 39 -5.33 -11.19 12.16
CA PRO A 39 -4.18 -11.92 12.69
C PRO A 39 -3.29 -12.52 11.59
N LEU A 40 -1.98 -12.61 11.85
CA LEU A 40 -1.03 -13.27 10.94
C LEU A 40 -1.42 -14.71 10.61
N ILE A 41 -1.95 -15.47 11.58
CA ILE A 41 -2.33 -16.87 11.38
C ILE A 41 -3.34 -17.04 10.26
N GLU A 42 -4.31 -16.13 10.13
CA GLU A 42 -5.36 -16.26 9.12
C GLU A 42 -4.78 -16.11 7.71
N ALA A 43 -3.92 -15.10 7.49
CA ALA A 43 -3.28 -14.89 6.20
C ALA A 43 -2.34 -16.04 5.82
N MET A 44 -1.72 -16.69 6.81
CA MET A 44 -0.86 -17.86 6.59
C MET A 44 -1.67 -19.10 6.21
N ASP A 45 -2.77 -19.36 6.90
CA ASP A 45 -3.66 -20.49 6.64
C ASP A 45 -4.31 -20.37 5.26
N GLU A 46 -4.79 -19.18 4.87
CA GLU A 46 -5.39 -18.94 3.56
C GLU A 46 -4.42 -19.22 2.39
N GLN A 47 -3.15 -18.95 2.61
CA GLN A 47 -2.11 -19.09 1.58
C GLN A 47 -1.30 -20.39 1.70
N ASN A 48 -1.68 -21.28 2.62
CA ASN A 48 -0.94 -22.52 2.94
C ASN A 48 0.55 -22.27 3.22
N LEU A 49 0.86 -21.17 3.91
CA LEU A 49 2.22 -20.81 4.32
C LEU A 49 2.57 -21.49 5.65
N ASP A 50 3.83 -21.89 5.82
CA ASP A 50 4.35 -22.35 7.11
C ASP A 50 4.51 -21.14 8.05
N GLY A 51 3.52 -20.95 8.93
CA GLY A 51 3.48 -19.79 9.80
C GLY A 51 4.66 -19.69 10.77
N ASN A 52 5.19 -20.81 11.25
CA ASN A 52 6.37 -20.81 12.12
C ASN A 52 7.61 -20.36 11.36
N LYS A 53 7.75 -20.78 10.10
CA LYS A 53 8.84 -20.34 9.23
C LYS A 53 8.77 -18.84 8.95
N ILE A 54 7.60 -18.31 8.62
CA ILE A 54 7.43 -16.87 8.38
C ILE A 54 7.68 -16.07 9.66
N LEU A 55 7.19 -16.54 10.81
CA LEU A 55 7.43 -15.90 12.11
C LEU A 55 8.92 -15.85 12.46
N THR A 56 9.65 -16.94 12.16
CA THR A 56 11.11 -17.01 12.36
C THR A 56 11.84 -16.00 11.47
N LEU A 57 11.46 -15.90 10.19
CA LEU A 57 12.03 -14.92 9.25
C LEU A 57 11.75 -13.49 9.68
N LEU A 58 10.52 -13.22 10.13
CA LEU A 58 10.10 -11.91 10.63
C LEU A 58 10.91 -11.51 11.87
N GLN A 59 11.07 -12.43 12.83
CA GLN A 59 11.82 -12.18 14.06
C GLN A 59 13.30 -11.89 13.77
N ALA A 60 13.94 -12.70 12.90
CA ALA A 60 15.33 -12.47 12.49
C ALA A 60 15.50 -11.10 11.79
N SER A 61 14.60 -10.76 10.88
CA SER A 61 14.64 -9.47 10.17
C SER A 61 14.46 -8.28 11.13
N TYR A 62 13.63 -8.45 12.16
CA TYR A 62 13.41 -7.42 13.18
C TYR A 62 14.62 -7.24 14.09
N GLU A 63 15.29 -8.33 14.48
CA GLU A 63 16.54 -8.27 15.24
C GLU A 63 17.62 -7.52 14.46
N GLU A 64 17.82 -7.84 13.18
CA GLU A 64 18.76 -7.11 12.31
C GLU A 64 18.40 -5.62 12.18
N PHE A 65 17.11 -5.30 12.07
CA PHE A 65 16.64 -3.91 12.01
C PHE A 65 16.97 -3.13 13.28
N GLN A 66 16.78 -3.75 14.45
CA GLN A 66 17.13 -3.14 15.74
C GLN A 66 18.65 -2.98 15.90
N GLU A 67 19.44 -3.93 15.42
CA GLU A 67 20.92 -3.86 15.48
C GLU A 67 21.50 -2.74 14.63
N LYS A 68 20.90 -2.49 13.44
CA LYS A 68 21.31 -1.37 12.58
C LYS A 68 21.09 -0.02 13.24
N ASN A 69 20.13 0.07 14.17
CA ASN A 69 19.79 1.29 14.91
C ASN A 69 19.60 2.51 13.99
N GLU A 70 19.00 2.26 12.81
CA GLU A 70 18.68 3.30 11.84
C GLU A 70 17.55 4.18 12.39
N GLU A 71 17.67 5.50 12.22
CA GLU A 71 16.59 6.41 12.59
C GLU A 71 15.39 6.17 11.67
N PHE A 72 14.24 5.86 12.27
CA PHE A 72 12.96 5.81 11.57
C PHE A 72 11.91 6.61 12.35
N THR A 73 10.88 7.06 11.64
CA THR A 73 9.75 7.75 12.28
C THR A 73 8.73 6.72 12.72
N ASP A 74 8.50 6.63 14.04
CA ASP A 74 7.41 5.83 14.60
C ASP A 74 6.10 6.62 14.49
N TRP A 75 5.42 6.47 13.35
CA TRP A 75 4.20 7.19 13.02
C TRP A 75 3.07 6.96 14.03
N ALA A 76 3.06 5.84 14.75
CA ALA A 76 2.06 5.58 15.78
C ALA A 76 2.23 6.45 17.04
N LYS A 77 3.39 7.10 17.21
CA LYS A 77 3.66 8.06 18.29
C LYS A 77 3.60 9.52 17.84
N GLU A 78 3.46 9.75 16.53
CA GLU A 78 3.42 11.09 15.96
C GLU A 78 1.99 11.64 15.93
N LYS A 79 1.88 12.96 15.74
CA LYS A 79 0.56 13.59 15.59
C LYS A 79 -0.09 13.19 14.26
N PRO A 80 -1.41 12.93 14.23
CA PRO A 80 -2.16 12.69 13.00
C PRO A 80 -1.92 13.76 11.93
N SER A 81 -1.85 15.04 12.31
CA SER A 81 -1.58 16.14 11.39
C SER A 81 -0.21 16.04 10.69
N LYS A 82 0.82 15.58 11.41
CA LYS A 82 2.17 15.37 10.85
C LYS A 82 2.21 14.17 9.90
N LEU A 83 1.47 13.11 10.22
CA LEU A 83 1.34 11.95 9.32
C LEU A 83 0.60 12.32 8.03
N VAL A 84 -0.46 13.13 8.11
CA VAL A 84 -1.15 13.68 6.93
C VAL A 84 -0.18 14.48 6.04
N ASP A 85 0.62 15.37 6.62
CA ASP A 85 1.61 16.14 5.85
C ASP A 85 2.64 15.24 5.16
N TYR A 86 3.05 14.15 5.82
CA TYR A 86 3.94 13.16 5.25
C TYR A 86 3.29 12.41 4.08
N ILE A 87 2.07 11.89 4.26
CA ILE A 87 1.31 11.18 3.21
C ILE A 87 1.17 12.04 1.95
N VAL A 88 0.76 13.30 2.12
CA VAL A 88 0.60 14.23 0.99
C VAL A 88 1.93 14.53 0.29
N SER A 89 2.99 14.79 1.08
CA SER A 89 4.29 15.17 0.51
C SER A 89 5.07 14.00 -0.08
N VAL A 90 4.81 12.77 0.34
CA VAL A 90 5.51 11.58 -0.14
C VAL A 90 4.65 10.84 -1.17
N HIS A 91 3.54 10.24 -0.71
CA HIS A 91 2.74 9.32 -1.51
C HIS A 91 1.85 10.05 -2.53
N HIS A 92 1.12 11.08 -2.11
CA HIS A 92 0.22 11.78 -3.05
C HIS A 92 1.00 12.52 -4.13
N ARG A 93 2.12 13.14 -3.77
CA ARG A 93 3.04 13.75 -4.74
C ARG A 93 3.59 12.70 -5.71
N TYR A 94 4.03 11.54 -5.21
CA TYR A 94 4.49 10.44 -6.05
C TYR A 94 3.41 9.99 -7.05
N LEU A 95 2.19 9.73 -6.58
CA LEU A 95 1.07 9.31 -7.43
C LEU A 95 0.73 10.35 -8.49
N LYS A 96 0.65 11.63 -8.12
CA LYS A 96 0.40 12.75 -9.06
C LYS A 96 1.47 12.84 -10.14
N GLU A 97 2.72 12.49 -9.84
CA GLU A 97 3.84 12.53 -10.78
C GLU A 97 3.96 11.27 -11.66
N GLU A 98 3.68 10.09 -11.11
CA GLU A 98 3.95 8.81 -11.79
C GLU A 98 2.73 8.26 -12.53
N LEU A 99 1.50 8.47 -12.06
CA LEU A 99 0.30 7.95 -12.73
C LEU A 99 0.18 8.39 -14.20
N PRO A 100 0.41 9.66 -14.58
CA PRO A 100 0.40 10.07 -15.98
C PRO A 100 1.49 9.37 -16.81
N LYS A 101 2.70 9.24 -16.26
CA LYS A 101 3.84 8.59 -16.94
C LYS A 101 3.57 7.11 -17.20
N ILE A 102 3.03 6.41 -16.19
CA ILE A 102 2.69 4.99 -16.32
C ILE A 102 1.55 4.80 -17.31
N SER A 103 0.59 5.73 -17.39
CA SER A 103 -0.48 5.72 -18.41
C SER A 103 0.09 5.75 -19.83
N GLU A 104 1.05 6.65 -20.09
CA GLU A 104 1.72 6.72 -21.39
C GLU A 104 2.53 5.45 -21.70
N LEU A 105 3.24 4.93 -20.70
CA LEU A 105 4.07 3.72 -20.83
C LEU A 105 3.23 2.47 -21.12
N THR A 106 2.14 2.27 -20.38
CA THR A 106 1.22 1.13 -20.56
C THR A 106 0.54 1.18 -21.93
N PHE A 107 0.12 2.36 -22.40
CA PHE A 107 -0.41 2.52 -23.75
C PHE A 107 0.65 2.23 -24.82
N LYS A 108 1.88 2.71 -24.63
CA LYS A 108 2.96 2.51 -25.59
C LYS A 108 3.31 1.04 -25.76
N ILE A 109 3.41 0.27 -24.67
CA ILE A 109 3.73 -1.16 -24.77
C ILE A 109 2.58 -1.94 -25.39
N LEU A 110 1.32 -1.61 -25.06
CA LEU A 110 0.16 -2.21 -25.70
C LEU A 110 0.18 -1.98 -27.22
N ARG A 111 0.43 -0.74 -27.65
CA ARG A 111 0.46 -0.40 -29.08
C ARG A 111 1.52 -1.16 -29.87
N VAL A 112 2.70 -1.39 -29.28
CA VAL A 112 3.84 -2.01 -29.96
C VAL A 112 3.81 -3.53 -29.86
N HIS A 113 3.43 -4.07 -28.70
CA HIS A 113 3.56 -5.50 -28.37
C HIS A 113 2.23 -6.24 -28.27
N GLY A 114 1.09 -5.55 -28.29
CA GLY A 114 -0.23 -6.14 -28.02
C GLY A 114 -0.66 -7.27 -28.96
N SER A 115 -0.08 -7.39 -30.16
CA SER A 115 -0.35 -8.53 -31.04
C SER A 115 0.28 -9.84 -30.56
N ASN A 116 1.36 -9.76 -29.78
CA ASN A 116 2.12 -10.91 -29.28
C ASN A 116 1.96 -11.07 -27.75
N HIS A 117 1.43 -10.04 -27.09
CA HIS A 117 1.28 -9.91 -25.63
C HIS A 117 -0.15 -9.43 -25.33
N GLU A 118 -1.13 -10.32 -25.48
CA GLU A 118 -2.56 -10.01 -25.34
C GLU A 118 -2.93 -9.57 -23.90
N GLU A 119 -2.15 -9.98 -22.90
CA GLU A 119 -2.31 -9.56 -21.51
C GLU A 119 -2.21 -8.04 -21.35
N LEU A 120 -1.48 -7.36 -22.24
CA LEU A 120 -1.31 -5.90 -22.21
C LEU A 120 -2.63 -5.14 -22.40
N PHE A 121 -3.63 -5.71 -23.05
CA PHE A 121 -4.96 -5.11 -23.12
C PHE A 121 -5.58 -5.01 -21.73
N LYS A 122 -5.40 -6.07 -20.93
CA LYS A 122 -5.88 -6.14 -19.56
C LYS A 122 -5.05 -5.25 -18.63
N VAL A 123 -3.73 -5.23 -18.77
CA VAL A 123 -2.85 -4.30 -18.05
C VAL A 123 -3.27 -2.85 -18.28
N HIS A 124 -3.45 -2.45 -19.54
CA HIS A 124 -3.86 -1.09 -19.89
C HIS A 124 -5.24 -0.74 -19.31
N LYS A 125 -6.21 -1.66 -19.36
CA LYS A 125 -7.54 -1.44 -18.78
C LYS A 125 -7.46 -1.27 -17.26
N LEU A 126 -6.86 -2.23 -16.56
CA LEU A 126 -6.75 -2.23 -15.10
C LEU A 126 -6.01 -0.99 -14.61
N PHE A 127 -4.89 -0.64 -15.23
CA PHE A 127 -4.12 0.53 -14.84
C PHE A 127 -4.91 1.84 -14.97
N ASN A 128 -5.65 2.03 -16.07
CA ASN A 128 -6.43 3.26 -16.23
C ASN A 128 -7.66 3.31 -15.31
N THR A 129 -8.25 2.16 -14.95
CA THR A 129 -9.26 2.10 -13.88
C THR A 129 -8.64 2.54 -12.55
N LEU A 130 -7.54 1.90 -12.14
CA LEU A 130 -6.82 2.24 -10.91
C LEU A 130 -6.45 3.73 -10.85
N ARG A 131 -5.90 4.26 -11.94
CA ARG A 131 -5.55 5.68 -12.04
C ARG A 131 -6.76 6.58 -11.79
N THR A 132 -7.91 6.28 -12.39
CA THR A 132 -9.13 7.09 -12.24
C THR A 132 -9.62 7.07 -10.79
N GLU A 133 -9.60 5.89 -10.16
CA GLU A 133 -9.99 5.71 -8.77
C GLU A 133 -9.04 6.46 -7.83
N LEU A 134 -7.72 6.29 -7.98
CA LEU A 134 -6.73 7.00 -7.18
C LEU A 134 -6.82 8.52 -7.36
N GLU A 135 -6.89 9.04 -8.59
CA GLU A 135 -7.00 10.49 -8.83
C GLU A 135 -8.23 11.10 -8.14
N GLY A 136 -9.37 10.41 -8.16
CA GLY A 136 -10.58 10.84 -7.46
C GLY A 136 -10.45 10.74 -5.93
N HIS A 137 -9.85 9.64 -5.45
CA HIS A 137 -9.61 9.36 -4.05
C HIS A 137 -8.74 10.43 -3.39
N LEU A 138 -7.59 10.78 -3.99
CA LEU A 138 -6.68 11.78 -3.43
C LEU A 138 -7.36 13.15 -3.23
N VAL A 139 -8.29 13.53 -4.12
CA VAL A 139 -9.07 14.77 -3.97
C VAL A 139 -10.02 14.69 -2.77
N LYS A 140 -10.67 13.53 -2.57
CA LYS A 140 -11.54 13.33 -1.40
C LYS A 140 -10.75 13.49 -0.10
N GLU A 141 -9.55 12.93 -0.05
CA GLU A 141 -8.70 13.02 1.12
C GLU A 141 -8.20 14.44 1.37
N GLU A 142 -7.56 15.06 0.38
CA GLU A 142 -6.91 16.36 0.53
C GLU A 142 -7.90 17.51 0.77
N GLU A 143 -9.07 17.49 0.12
CA GLU A 143 -10.05 18.59 0.20
C GLU A 143 -11.09 18.39 1.32
N PHE A 144 -11.32 17.15 1.77
CA PHE A 144 -12.38 16.86 2.75
C PHE A 144 -11.87 16.16 4.01
N LEU A 145 -11.22 14.99 3.91
CA LEU A 145 -10.85 14.23 5.11
C LEU A 145 -9.71 14.90 5.90
N PHE A 146 -8.59 15.17 5.25
CA PHE A 146 -7.37 15.66 5.88
C PHE A 146 -7.52 17.03 6.57
N PRO A 147 -8.27 18.01 6.02
CA PRO A 147 -8.57 19.24 6.74
C PRO A 147 -9.31 18.99 8.06
N ILE A 148 -10.29 18.06 8.06
CA ILE A 148 -11.05 17.74 9.27
C ILE A 148 -10.17 17.01 10.30
N ILE A 149 -9.31 16.09 9.85
CA ILE A 149 -8.34 15.42 10.74
C ILE A 149 -7.40 16.44 11.42
N LYS A 150 -6.87 17.40 10.67
CA LYS A 150 -5.99 18.45 11.21
C LYS A 150 -6.71 19.36 12.23
N GLU A 151 -7.98 19.67 11.97
CA GLU A 151 -8.81 20.42 12.92
C GLU A 151 -9.06 19.61 14.20
N TYR A 152 -9.38 18.32 14.06
CA TYR A 152 -9.63 17.42 15.18
C TYR A 152 -8.39 17.23 16.07
N ASP A 153 -7.20 17.10 15.47
CA ASP A 153 -5.92 17.01 16.21
C ASP A 153 -5.65 18.26 17.07
N THR A 154 -6.15 19.42 16.65
CA THR A 154 -5.98 20.70 17.38
C THR A 154 -7.04 20.91 18.46
N ASN A 155 -8.31 20.64 18.15
CA ASN A 155 -9.44 21.09 18.97
C ASN A 155 -10.19 19.96 19.70
N ARG A 156 -9.93 18.67 19.38
CA ARG A 156 -10.61 17.47 19.92
C ARG A 156 -12.13 17.63 20.10
N ASN A 157 -12.78 18.30 19.15
CA ASN A 157 -14.22 18.54 19.22
C ASN A 157 -14.98 17.30 18.72
N ASP A 158 -15.78 16.70 19.60
CA ASP A 158 -16.58 15.51 19.32
C ASP A 158 -17.64 15.71 18.22
N SER A 159 -18.06 16.95 17.92
CA SER A 159 -19.14 17.20 16.95
C SER A 159 -18.82 16.74 15.52
N ASN A 160 -17.54 16.58 15.18
CA ASN A 160 -17.10 16.14 13.85
C ASN A 160 -16.77 14.64 13.78
N ARG A 161 -16.73 13.92 14.91
CA ARG A 161 -16.25 12.53 14.97
C ARG A 161 -17.06 11.60 14.09
N GLU A 162 -18.39 11.66 14.14
CA GLU A 162 -19.27 10.79 13.34
C GLU A 162 -19.08 11.02 11.83
N LYS A 163 -18.94 12.29 11.42
CA LYS A 163 -18.70 12.65 10.01
C LYS A 163 -17.37 12.10 9.52
N VAL A 164 -16.32 12.17 10.34
CA VAL A 164 -14.99 11.64 10.01
C VAL A 164 -15.03 10.12 9.91
N LEU A 165 -15.65 9.42 10.86
CA LEU A 165 -15.77 7.96 10.82
C LEU A 165 -16.52 7.47 9.58
N LYS A 166 -17.57 8.20 9.16
CA LYS A 166 -18.28 7.87 7.91
C LYS A 166 -17.40 8.00 6.68
N LEU A 167 -16.59 9.07 6.60
CA LEU A 167 -15.66 9.27 5.49
C LEU A 167 -14.55 8.22 5.49
N ILE A 168 -14.01 7.87 6.66
CA ILE A 168 -13.01 6.82 6.81
C ILE A 168 -13.53 5.48 6.24
N ASN A 169 -14.74 5.07 6.62
CA ASN A 169 -15.30 3.82 6.10
C ASN A 169 -15.45 3.82 4.57
N GLU A 170 -15.87 4.95 3.98
CA GLU A 170 -15.95 5.08 2.51
C GLU A 170 -14.56 4.95 1.85
N LEU A 171 -13.54 5.57 2.45
CA LEU A 171 -12.18 5.53 1.92
C LEU A 171 -11.51 4.16 2.10
N GLU A 172 -11.79 3.43 3.19
CA GLU A 172 -11.33 2.05 3.38
C GLU A 172 -11.92 1.08 2.32
N ASP A 173 -13.16 1.30 1.90
CA ASP A 173 -13.78 0.55 0.79
C ASP A 173 -13.06 0.87 -0.54
N GLU A 174 -12.74 2.14 -0.79
CA GLU A 174 -11.94 2.55 -1.96
C GLU A 174 -10.53 1.96 -1.96
N HIS A 175 -9.87 1.92 -0.80
CA HIS A 175 -8.57 1.25 -0.62
C HIS A 175 -8.64 -0.24 -0.98
N THR A 176 -9.71 -0.91 -0.57
CA THR A 176 -9.93 -2.32 -0.91
C THR A 176 -10.06 -2.50 -2.42
N GLY A 177 -10.85 -1.65 -3.10
CA GLY A 177 -10.99 -1.67 -4.56
C GLY A 177 -9.67 -1.44 -5.30
N ALA A 178 -8.91 -0.40 -4.91
CA ALA A 178 -7.60 -0.12 -5.49
C ALA A 178 -6.62 -1.29 -5.26
N GLY A 179 -6.61 -1.84 -4.05
CA GLY A 179 -5.79 -3.00 -3.69
C GLY A 179 -6.10 -4.23 -4.54
N ASP A 180 -7.36 -4.50 -4.82
CA ASP A 180 -7.78 -5.62 -5.67
C ASP A 180 -7.36 -5.45 -7.13
N ILE A 181 -7.45 -4.23 -7.68
CA ILE A 181 -6.95 -3.94 -9.03
C ILE A 181 -5.43 -4.14 -9.12
N ILE A 182 -4.69 -3.69 -8.10
CA ILE A 182 -3.23 -3.86 -8.04
C ILE A 182 -2.85 -5.34 -7.96
N LYS A 183 -3.54 -6.13 -7.12
CA LYS A 183 -3.36 -7.58 -7.05
C LYS A 183 -3.63 -8.23 -8.41
N GLU A 184 -4.68 -7.81 -9.11
CA GLU A 184 -4.98 -8.32 -10.45
C GLU A 184 -3.92 -7.92 -11.48
N LEU A 185 -3.41 -6.68 -11.45
CA LEU A 185 -2.28 -6.24 -12.28
C LEU A 185 -1.04 -7.10 -12.05
N ARG A 186 -0.71 -7.38 -10.78
CA ARG A 186 0.41 -8.25 -10.41
C ARG A 186 0.23 -9.66 -11.00
N GLU A 187 -0.96 -10.24 -10.93
CA GLU A 187 -1.19 -11.60 -11.46
C GLU A 187 -1.16 -11.64 -12.99
N VAL A 188 -1.77 -10.66 -13.67
CA VAL A 188 -1.81 -10.58 -15.15
C VAL A 188 -0.42 -10.35 -15.75
N THR A 189 0.47 -9.69 -15.02
CA THR A 189 1.85 -9.44 -15.43
C THR A 189 2.82 -10.55 -15.02
N GLU A 190 2.32 -11.68 -14.52
CA GLU A 190 3.13 -12.76 -13.93
C GLU A 190 4.13 -12.23 -12.90
N HIS A 191 3.68 -11.39 -11.96
CA HIS A 191 4.54 -10.72 -10.98
C HIS A 191 5.57 -9.77 -11.60
N TYR A 192 5.14 -9.04 -12.64
CA TYR A 192 6.00 -8.14 -13.41
C TYR A 192 7.23 -8.84 -14.00
N ILE A 193 7.11 -10.13 -14.34
CA ILE A 193 8.16 -10.85 -15.07
C ILE A 193 8.17 -10.33 -16.51
N VAL A 194 9.34 -9.87 -16.96
CA VAL A 194 9.49 -9.33 -18.31
C VAL A 194 9.74 -10.46 -19.32
N PRO A 195 8.95 -10.55 -20.41
CA PRO A 195 9.16 -11.53 -21.47
C PRO A 195 10.51 -11.37 -22.19
N LYS A 196 11.03 -12.45 -22.77
CA LYS A 196 12.34 -12.47 -23.43
C LYS A 196 12.42 -11.58 -24.68
N ASP A 197 11.29 -11.37 -25.35
CA ASP A 197 11.15 -10.55 -26.57
C ASP A 197 10.77 -9.09 -26.26
N ALA A 198 10.69 -8.73 -24.97
CA ALA A 198 10.27 -7.41 -24.53
C ALA A 198 11.38 -6.37 -24.71
N CYS A 199 10.99 -5.15 -25.12
CA CYS A 199 11.92 -4.03 -25.26
C CYS A 199 12.22 -3.34 -23.92
N ARG A 200 13.17 -2.38 -23.93
CA ARG A 200 13.50 -1.59 -22.73
C ARG A 200 12.30 -0.82 -22.17
N THR A 201 11.41 -0.32 -23.01
CA THR A 201 10.20 0.38 -22.52
C THR A 201 9.29 -0.56 -21.74
N PHE A 202 9.14 -1.82 -22.18
CA PHE A 202 8.37 -2.83 -21.45
C PHE A 202 8.96 -3.09 -20.05
N GLN A 203 10.28 -3.28 -19.97
CA GLN A 203 10.99 -3.43 -18.69
C GLN A 203 10.68 -2.27 -17.74
N VAL A 204 10.84 -1.04 -18.23
CA VAL A 204 10.58 0.17 -17.44
C VAL A 204 9.11 0.26 -17.02
N THR A 205 8.15 -0.10 -17.88
CA THR A 205 6.73 -0.11 -17.51
C THR A 205 6.47 -1.06 -16.35
N TYR A 206 7.02 -2.27 -16.39
CA TYR A 206 6.82 -3.28 -15.34
C TYR A 206 7.55 -2.93 -14.04
N GLU A 207 8.75 -2.36 -14.14
CA GLU A 207 9.47 -1.76 -12.99
C GLU A 207 8.58 -0.68 -12.33
N LYS A 208 7.98 0.21 -13.12
CA LYS A 208 7.13 1.30 -12.62
C LYS A 208 5.81 0.83 -12.02
N LEU A 209 5.16 -0.19 -12.59
CA LEU A 209 3.96 -0.79 -12.01
C LEU A 209 4.26 -1.43 -10.66
N ARG A 210 5.44 -2.07 -10.52
CA ARG A 210 5.90 -2.63 -9.25
C ARG A 210 6.20 -1.55 -8.22
N GLU A 211 6.86 -0.46 -8.60
CA GLU A 211 7.09 0.69 -7.72
C GLU A 211 5.76 1.29 -7.23
N LEU A 212 4.79 1.46 -8.13
CA LEU A 212 3.46 1.96 -7.81
C LEU A 212 2.74 1.07 -6.78
N GLU A 213 2.79 -0.24 -6.96
CA GLU A 213 2.20 -1.19 -6.01
C GLU A 213 2.82 -1.07 -4.62
N ILE A 214 4.15 -1.01 -4.54
CA ILE A 214 4.87 -0.91 -3.26
C ILE A 214 4.49 0.39 -2.54
N ASP A 215 4.53 1.52 -3.26
CA ASP A 215 4.20 2.82 -2.70
C ASP A 215 2.74 2.87 -2.23
N THR A 216 1.81 2.40 -3.07
CA THR A 216 0.37 2.42 -2.76
C THR A 216 0.02 1.54 -1.55
N PHE A 217 0.61 0.35 -1.42
CA PHE A 217 0.35 -0.49 -0.25
C PHE A 217 0.94 0.10 1.03
N GLN A 218 2.11 0.75 0.95
CA GLN A 218 2.67 1.46 2.09
C GLN A 218 1.82 2.67 2.48
N HIS A 219 1.35 3.45 1.49
CA HIS A 219 0.43 4.57 1.67
C HIS A 219 -0.84 4.13 2.39
N ILE A 220 -1.58 3.17 1.83
CA ILE A 220 -2.82 2.65 2.42
C ILE A 220 -2.58 2.07 3.82
N HIS A 221 -1.42 1.45 4.06
CA HIS A 221 -1.07 0.97 5.39
C HIS A 221 -0.97 2.12 6.42
N LEU A 222 -0.28 3.21 6.07
CA LEU A 222 -0.16 4.39 6.93
C LEU A 222 -1.53 4.98 7.27
N GLU A 223 -2.46 4.95 6.32
CA GLU A 223 -3.83 5.45 6.54
C GLU A 223 -4.64 4.50 7.41
N ASN A 224 -4.91 3.29 6.91
CA ASN A 224 -5.80 2.33 7.56
C ASN A 224 -5.31 1.91 8.94
N ASN A 225 -3.99 1.67 9.07
CA ASN A 225 -3.45 1.01 10.25
C ASN A 225 -2.83 1.97 11.25
N ILE A 226 -2.64 3.25 10.89
CA ILE A 226 -2.03 4.24 11.79
C ILE A 226 -2.90 5.50 11.86
N LEU A 227 -3.17 6.18 10.74
CA LEU A 227 -3.89 7.45 10.77
C LEU A 227 -5.32 7.25 11.27
N PHE A 228 -6.11 6.39 10.62
CA PHE A 228 -7.53 6.22 10.88
C PHE A 228 -7.81 5.60 12.25
N LYS A 229 -6.92 4.72 12.74
CA LYS A 229 -7.02 4.15 14.11
C LYS A 229 -6.79 5.18 15.22
N ASN A 230 -6.11 6.29 14.92
CA ASN A 230 -5.76 7.33 15.91
C ASN A 230 -6.74 8.52 15.92
N ILE A 231 -7.83 8.44 15.14
CA ILE A 231 -8.90 9.45 15.12
C ILE A 231 -10.03 9.09 16.07
#